data_AF-A0A916B557-F1
#
_entry.id   AF-A0A916B557-F1
#
_cell.length_a   1.000
_cell.length_b   1.000
_cell.length_c   1.000
_cell.angle_alpha   90.00
_cell.angle_beta   90.00
_cell.angle_gamma   90.00
#
_symmetry.space_group_name_H-M   'P 1'
#
loop_
_entity.id
_entity.type
_entity.pdbx_description
1 polymer ?
#
loop_
_entity_poly.entity_id
_entity_poly.type
_entity_poly.pdbx_seq_one_letter_code
_entity_poly.pdbx_strand_id
1 'polypeptide(L)' 'GVDRSCYYHYRRQMDTRPPDPEHEEMLEWVQRADDASDHTYGSRRMKRALNCLGYPVSRNKARNL' A
#
# COMPACT_ATOMS: atom_id res chain seq x y z
N GLY A 1 -8.33 -11.08 10.41
CA GLY A 1 -7.47 -12.28 10.43
C GLY A 1 -8.17 -13.37 9.66
N VAL A 2 -7.42 -14.21 8.94
CA VAL A 2 -7.96 -15.35 8.18
C VAL A 2 -8.10 -16.55 9.11
N ASP A 3 -9.18 -17.32 9.00
CA ASP A 3 -9.32 -18.57 9.74
C ASP A 3 -8.20 -19.57 9.38
N ARG A 4 -7.79 -20.41 10.33
CA ARG A 4 -6.67 -21.35 10.16
C ARG A 4 -6.93 -22.34 9.01
N SER A 5 -8.19 -22.75 8.81
CA SER A 5 -8.58 -23.64 7.71
C SER A 5 -8.45 -22.97 6.32
N CYS A 6 -8.66 -21.66 6.25
CA CYS A 6 -8.62 -20.87 5.02
C CYS A 6 -7.25 -20.25 4.73
N TYR A 7 -6.28 -20.35 5.64
CA TYR A 7 -4.96 -19.71 5.50
C TYR A 7 -4.23 -20.11 4.21
N TYR A 8 -4.17 -21.41 3.90
CA TYR A 8 -3.46 -21.89 2.72
C TYR A 8 -4.16 -21.47 1.41
N HIS A 9 -5.49 -21.41 1.41
CA HIS A 9 -6.25 -20.91 0.27
C HIS A 9 -6.03 -19.42 0.05
N TYR A 10 -6.07 -18.62 1.12
CA TYR A 10 -5.77 -17.19 1.09
C TYR A 10 -4.35 -16.91 0.58
N ARG A 11 -3.35 -17.61 1.12
CA ARG A 11 -1.96 -17.47 0.69
C ARG A 11 -1.79 -17.80 -0.78
N ARG A 12 -2.36 -18.93 -1.24
CA ARG A 12 -2.32 -19.32 -2.65
C ARG A 12 -2.97 -18.26 -3.55
N GLN A 13 -4.12 -17.72 -3.15
CA GLN A 13 -4.76 -16.62 -3.89
C GLN A 13 -3.89 -15.36 -3.97
N MET A 14 -3.23 -14.97 -2.87
CA MET A 14 -2.31 -13.83 -2.87
C MET A 14 -1.12 -14.06 -3.79
N ASP A 15 -0.50 -15.26 -3.75
CA ASP A 15 0.65 -15.60 -4.59
C ASP A 15 0.28 -15.66 -6.08
N THR A 16 -0.94 -16.08 -6.42
CA THR A 16 -1.41 -16.16 -7.81
C THR A 16 -2.05 -14.88 -8.34
N ARG A 17 -2.32 -13.89 -7.47
CA ARG A 17 -2.99 -12.66 -7.89
C ARG A 17 -1.98 -11.81 -8.67
N PRO A 18 -2.30 -11.41 -9.91
CA PRO A 18 -1.44 -10.48 -10.63
C PRO A 18 -1.34 -9.18 -9.83
N PRO A 19 -0.14 -8.58 -9.72
CA PRO A 19 -0.01 -7.30 -9.06
C PRO A 19 -0.90 -6.28 -9.78
N ASP A 20 -1.61 -5.50 -8.98
CA ASP A 20 -2.45 -4.42 -9.48
C ASP A 20 -1.53 -3.28 -9.93
N PRO A 21 -1.51 -2.88 -11.21
CA PRO A 21 -0.58 -1.88 -11.72
C PRO A 21 -0.71 -0.54 -10.97
N GLU A 22 -1.93 -0.15 -10.57
CA GLU A 22 -2.14 1.04 -9.75
C GLU A 22 -1.48 0.90 -8.36
N HIS A 23 -1.42 -0.31 -7.82
CA HIS A 23 -0.77 -0.58 -6.54
C HIS A 23 0.74 -0.48 -6.62
N GLU A 24 1.34 -0.94 -7.72
CA GLU A 24 2.78 -0.77 -7.96
C GLU A 24 3.15 0.71 -8.10
N GLU A 25 2.38 1.48 -8.87
CA GLU A 25 2.57 2.93 -8.98
C GLU A 25 2.48 3.63 -7.63
N MET A 26 1.48 3.29 -6.81
CA MET A 26 1.34 3.85 -5.47
C MET A 26 2.57 3.55 -4.59
N LEU A 27 3.15 2.35 -4.68
CA LEU A 27 4.37 1.99 -3.94
C LEU A 27 5.57 2.83 -4.38
N GLU A 28 5.74 3.06 -5.69
CA GLU A 28 6.81 3.92 -6.20
C GLU A 28 6.70 5.35 -5.66
N TRP A 29 5.48 5.91 -5.66
CA TRP A 29 5.25 7.26 -5.13
C TRP A 29 5.48 7.35 -3.63
N VAL A 30 5.09 6.32 -2.88
CA VAL A 30 5.35 6.21 -1.44
C VAL A 30 6.86 6.20 -1.17
N GLN A 31 7.61 5.35 -1.88
CA GLN A 31 9.06 5.24 -1.74
C GLN A 31 9.76 6.59 -2.01
N ARG A 32 9.42 7.23 -3.14
CA ARG A 32 9.97 8.55 -3.50
C ARG A 32 9.66 9.63 -2.47
N ALA A 33 8.44 9.65 -1.94
CA ALA A 33 8.04 10.61 -0.92
C ALA A 33 8.73 10.34 0.43
N ASP A 34 8.96 9.08 0.77
CA ASP A 34 9.66 8.68 1.98
C ASP A 34 11.13 9.09 1.94
N ASP A 35 11.81 8.77 0.85
CA ASP A 35 13.22 9.14 0.58
C ASP A 35 13.39 10.67 0.56
N ALA A 36 12.46 11.41 -0.05
CA ALA A 36 12.48 12.87 -0.07
C ALA A 36 12.24 13.53 1.30
N SER A 37 11.74 12.76 2.28
CA SER A 37 11.38 13.24 3.61
C SER A 37 12.32 12.75 4.71
N ASP A 38 13.42 12.08 4.36
CA ASP A 38 14.33 11.40 5.29
C ASP A 38 13.59 10.40 6.20
N HIS A 39 12.65 9.62 5.66
CA HIS A 39 11.84 8.65 6.39
C HIS A 39 10.99 9.24 7.53
N THR A 40 10.78 10.56 7.54
CA THR A 40 9.96 11.21 8.56
C THR A 40 8.47 11.24 8.18
N TYR A 41 8.10 10.95 6.92
CA TYR A 41 6.70 10.99 6.46
C TYR A 41 5.86 9.81 6.94
N GLY A 42 5.22 9.99 8.10
CA GLY A 42 4.23 9.02 8.58
C GLY A 42 2.97 8.91 7.68
N SER A 43 2.29 7.75 7.78
CA SER A 43 1.06 7.37 7.03
C SER A 43 -0.02 8.46 6.85
N ARG A 44 -0.18 9.40 7.79
CA ARG A 44 -1.15 10.51 7.64
C ARG A 44 -0.75 11.50 6.55
N ARG A 45 0.55 11.79 6.43
CA ARG A 45 1.12 12.68 5.42
C ARG A 45 1.23 11.98 4.09
N MET A 46 1.63 10.70 4.10
CA MET A 46 1.63 9.84 2.92
C MET A 46 0.25 9.73 2.27
N LYS A 47 -0.82 9.56 3.07
CA LYS A 47 -2.21 9.64 2.60
C LYS A 47 -2.47 10.95 1.83
N ARG A 48 -2.05 12.10 2.37
CA ARG A 48 -2.31 13.40 1.74
C ARG A 48 -1.55 13.51 0.42
N ALA A 49 -0.29 13.08 0.37
CA ALA A 49 0.51 13.08 -0.85
C ALA A 49 -0.15 12.22 -1.95
N LEU A 50 -0.52 10.98 -1.63
CA LEU A 50 -1.20 10.08 -2.56
C LEU A 50 -2.56 10.63 -3.02
N ASN A 51 -3.34 11.22 -2.11
CA ASN A 51 -4.60 11.88 -2.47
C ASN A 51 -4.38 13.08 -3.42
N CYS A 52 -3.31 13.86 -3.24
CA CYS A 52 -2.97 14.96 -4.15
C CYS A 52 -2.55 14.46 -5.54
N LEU A 53 -1.94 13.28 -5.61
CA LEU A 53 -1.60 12.60 -6.87
C LEU A 53 -2.83 11.98 -7.57
N GLY A 54 -4.01 12.03 -6.92
CA GLY A 54 -5.26 11.53 -7.47
C GLY A 54 -5.65 10.13 -7.00
N TYR A 55 -4.85 9.48 -6.14
CA TYR A 55 -5.18 8.17 -5.57
C TYR A 55 -6.03 8.34 -4.31
N PRO A 56 -7.33 7.96 -4.31
CA PRO A 56 -8.18 8.09 -3.13
C PRO A 56 -7.85 6.99 -2.10
N VAL A 57 -6.86 7.23 -1.26
CA VAL A 57 -6.41 6.25 -0.24
C VAL A 57 -6.90 6.60 1.17
N SER A 58 -7.20 5.55 1.94
CA SER A 58 -7.43 5.68 3.38
C SER A 58 -6.10 5.72 4.14
N ARG A 59 -6.12 6.22 5.38
CA ARG A 59 -4.92 6.20 6.25
C ARG A 59 -4.42 4.77 6.48
N ASN A 60 -5.33 3.81 6.59
CA ASN A 60 -4.96 2.42 6.82
C ASN A 60 -4.35 1.80 5.57
N LYS A 61 -4.85 2.15 4.37
CA LYS A 61 -4.25 1.74 3.11
C LYS A 61 -2.83 2.31 2.99
N ALA A 62 -2.64 3.61 3.24
CA ALA A 62 -1.32 4.25 3.25
C ALA A 62 -0.37 3.84 4.40
N ARG A 63 -0.80 2.98 5.33
CA ARG A 63 0.09 2.36 6.34
C ARG A 63 0.56 0.97 5.90
N ASN A 64 -0.24 0.31 5.06
CA ASN A 64 0.00 -1.05 4.59
C ASN A 64 0.65 -1.08 3.20
N LEU A 65 0.82 0.10 2.59
CA LEU A 65 1.77 0.36 1.51
C LEU A 65 3.14 0.56 2.15
#